data_AF-A0ABD6B4N7-F1
#
_entry.id   AF-A0ABD6B4N7-F1
#
_cell.length_a   1.000
_cell.length_b   1.000
_cell.length_c   1.000
_cell.angle_alpha   90.00
_cell.angle_beta   90.00
_cell.angle_gamma   90.00
#
_symmetry.space_group_name_H-M   'P 1'
#
loop_
_entity.id
_entity.type
_entity.pdbx_description
1 polymer ?
#
loop_
_entity_poly.entity_id
_entity_poly.type
_entity_poly.pdbx_seq_one_letter_code
_entity_poly.pdbx_strand_id
1 'polypeptide(L)'
;RPGRLPWLFVDEAHVAVDGVAGTALRTLLTRGRAPGVSLVLATQRLSALPAVAASQADLLLAHRLTSEADIEALAAASPTYLSGTLEDRLPSGRGEALVVDDATESTHAIRVRDRHTPHGGDTPRASEVAGGGSADVRRENDRWERSKGGP
;
A
#
# COMPACT_ATOMS: atom_id res chain seq x y z
N ARG A 1 7.72 -29.45 -1.76
CA ARG A 1 7.26 -28.13 -1.24
C ARG A 1 8.44 -27.18 -1.34
N PRO A 2 8.31 -25.96 -1.88
CA PRO A 2 9.43 -25.02 -1.88
C PRO A 2 9.86 -24.74 -0.42
N GLY A 3 11.17 -24.70 -0.17
CA GLY A 3 11.71 -24.46 1.18
C GLY A 3 11.52 -23.02 1.69
N ARG A 4 11.00 -22.13 0.83
CA ARG A 4 10.63 -20.74 1.12
C ARG A 4 9.36 -20.39 0.34
N LEU A 5 8.41 -19.73 0.98
CA LEU A 5 7.21 -19.19 0.34
C LEU A 5 7.55 -17.79 -0.19
N PRO A 6 7.54 -17.55 -1.51
CA PRO A 6 7.85 -16.24 -2.06
C PRO A 6 6.73 -15.24 -1.78
N TRP A 7 7.13 -13.99 -1.53
CA TRP A 7 6.22 -12.85 -1.42
C TRP A 7 6.40 -11.94 -2.63
N LEU A 8 5.30 -11.61 -3.30
CA LEU A 8 5.25 -10.63 -4.38
C LEU A 8 4.50 -9.39 -3.90
N PHE A 9 5.21 -8.27 -3.82
CA PHE A 9 4.63 -6.96 -3.51
C PHE A 9 4.47 -6.15 -4.80
N VAL A 10 3.26 -5.67 -5.07
CA VAL A 10 2.94 -4.88 -6.25
C VAL A 10 2.40 -3.54 -5.78
N ASP A 11 3.17 -2.49 -6.00
CA ASP A 11 2.72 -1.11 -5.79
C ASP A 11 1.98 -0.60 -7.04
N GLU A 12 1.06 0.34 -6.84
CA GLU A 12 0.12 0.81 -7.87
C GLU A 12 -0.53 -0.35 -8.65
N ALA A 13 -1.04 -1.33 -7.90
CA ALA A 13 -1.52 -2.60 -8.45
C ALA A 13 -2.58 -2.42 -9.54
N HIS A 14 -3.38 -1.36 -9.49
CA HIS A 14 -4.36 -1.04 -10.54
C HIS A 14 -3.72 -0.79 -11.91
N VAL A 15 -2.48 -0.27 -11.97
CA VAL A 15 -1.73 -0.13 -13.22
C VAL A 15 -1.21 -1.48 -13.68
N ALA A 16 -0.72 -2.30 -12.76
CA ALA A 16 -0.11 -3.58 -13.07
C ALA A 16 -1.13 -4.62 -13.58
N VAL A 17 -2.34 -4.63 -13.02
CA VAL A 17 -3.42 -5.55 -13.43
C VAL A 17 -3.96 -5.26 -14.83
N ASP A 18 -3.88 -4.01 -15.28
CA ASP A 18 -4.26 -3.59 -16.63
C ASP A 18 -3.09 -3.60 -17.62
N GLY A 19 -1.86 -3.78 -17.11
CA GLY A 19 -0.64 -3.85 -17.89
C GLY A 19 -0.24 -5.26 -18.31
N VAL A 20 1.01 -5.40 -18.77
CA VAL A 20 1.59 -6.67 -19.23
C VAL A 20 1.59 -7.78 -18.16
N ALA A 21 1.55 -7.41 -16.88
CA ALA A 21 1.52 -8.34 -15.76
C ALA A 21 0.10 -8.87 -15.44
N GLY A 22 -0.95 -8.31 -16.04
CA GLY A 22 -2.34 -8.57 -15.67
C GLY A 22 -2.73 -10.05 -15.65
N THR A 23 -2.39 -10.79 -16.70
CA THR A 23 -2.69 -12.24 -16.79
C THR A 23 -1.95 -13.05 -15.71
N ALA A 24 -0.70 -12.70 -15.40
CA ALA A 24 0.06 -13.35 -14.35
C ALA A 24 -0.52 -13.03 -12.95
N LEU A 25 -0.86 -11.77 -12.69
CA LEU A 25 -1.49 -11.34 -11.43
C LEU A 25 -2.86 -12.00 -11.21
N ARG A 26 -3.71 -12.08 -12.24
CA ARG A 26 -4.98 -12.81 -12.16
C ARG A 26 -4.79 -14.30 -11.89
N THR A 27 -3.74 -14.90 -12.45
CA THR A 27 -3.38 -16.29 -12.16
C THR A 27 -2.95 -16.46 -10.70
N LEU A 28 -2.14 -15.54 -10.17
CA LEU A 28 -1.74 -15.59 -8.76
C LEU A 28 -2.92 -15.36 -7.80
N LEU A 29 -3.82 -14.43 -8.12
CA LEU A 29 -5.04 -14.18 -7.32
C LEU A 29 -5.92 -15.44 -7.21
N THR A 30 -6.06 -16.20 -8.29
CA THR A 30 -6.98 -17.34 -8.34
C THR A 30 -6.33 -18.69 -8.03
N ARG A 31 -5.01 -18.82 -8.25
CA ARG A 31 -4.30 -20.10 -8.16
C ARG A 31 -3.00 -20.03 -7.36
N GLY A 32 -2.62 -18.87 -6.83
CA GLY A 32 -1.34 -18.65 -6.12
C GLY A 32 -1.19 -19.41 -4.80
N ARG A 33 -2.30 -19.82 -4.18
CA ARG A 33 -2.28 -20.63 -2.95
C ARG A 33 -1.69 -22.02 -3.16
N ALA A 34 -1.98 -22.68 -4.28
CA ALA A 34 -1.46 -24.02 -4.59
C ALA A 34 0.08 -24.08 -4.72
N PRO A 35 0.75 -23.16 -5.44
CA PRO A 35 2.22 -23.07 -5.43
C PRO A 35 2.79 -22.40 -4.18
N GLY A 36 1.95 -21.82 -3.30
CA GLY A 36 2.39 -21.20 -2.04
C GLY A 36 3.00 -19.81 -2.21
N VAL A 37 2.41 -18.98 -3.08
CA VAL A 37 2.85 -17.59 -3.30
C VAL A 37 1.98 -16.65 -2.46
N SER A 38 2.62 -15.80 -1.66
CA SER A 38 1.96 -14.70 -0.97
C SER A 38 1.97 -13.46 -1.88
N LEU A 39 0.79 -12.90 -2.15
CA LEU A 39 0.64 -11.71 -3.00
C LEU A 39 0.14 -10.54 -2.16
N VAL A 40 0.82 -9.40 -2.29
CA VAL A 40 0.42 -8.13 -1.66
C VAL A 40 0.21 -7.10 -2.75
N LEU A 41 -1.01 -6.56 -2.83
CA LEU A 41 -1.38 -5.51 -3.77
C LEU A 41 -1.60 -4.21 -3.00
N ALA A 42 -0.78 -3.21 -3.28
CA ALA A 42 -0.98 -1.84 -2.79
C ALA A 42 -1.58 -1.00 -3.91
N THR A 43 -2.64 -0.27 -3.61
CA THR A 43 -3.30 0.62 -4.58
C THR A 43 -3.99 1.77 -3.86
N GLN A 44 -4.03 2.92 -4.54
CA GLN A 44 -4.86 4.07 -4.18
C GLN A 44 -6.25 4.03 -4.87
N ARG A 45 -6.49 3.08 -5.77
CA ARG A 45 -7.75 2.88 -6.50
C ARG A 45 -8.19 1.43 -6.34
N LEU A 46 -9.04 1.17 -5.36
CA LEU A 46 -9.54 -0.17 -5.07
C LEU A 46 -10.55 -0.61 -6.14
N SER A 47 -11.45 0.29 -6.53
CA SER A 47 -12.47 0.12 -7.57
C SER A 47 -11.91 -0.25 -8.95
N ALA A 48 -10.63 0.07 -9.20
CA ALA A 48 -9.93 -0.30 -10.44
C ALA A 48 -9.32 -1.71 -10.39
N LEU A 49 -9.27 -2.36 -9.23
CA LEU A 49 -8.84 -3.75 -9.14
C LEU A 49 -9.97 -4.71 -9.56
N PRO A 50 -9.64 -5.89 -10.12
CA PRO A 50 -10.62 -6.95 -10.32
C PRO A 50 -11.32 -7.29 -8.99
N ALA A 51 -12.64 -7.47 -8.98
CA ALA A 51 -13.39 -7.79 -7.76
C ALA A 51 -12.85 -9.02 -7.00
N VAL A 52 -12.29 -9.99 -7.74
CA VAL A 52 -11.63 -11.18 -7.17
C VAL A 52 -10.40 -10.85 -6.31
N ALA A 53 -9.76 -9.69 -6.50
CA ALA A 53 -8.61 -9.29 -5.71
C ALA A 53 -8.99 -9.05 -4.25
N ALA A 54 -10.09 -8.33 -4.02
CA ALA A 54 -10.56 -8.03 -2.68
C ALA A 54 -11.28 -9.24 -2.05
N SER A 55 -12.07 -9.99 -2.82
CA SER A 55 -12.81 -11.15 -2.30
C SER A 55 -11.97 -12.41 -2.04
N GLN A 56 -10.71 -12.43 -2.45
CA GLN A 56 -9.76 -13.53 -2.17
C GLN A 56 -8.64 -13.12 -1.21
N ALA A 57 -8.68 -11.89 -0.70
CA ALA A 57 -7.70 -11.39 0.24
C ALA A 57 -7.92 -12.02 1.62
N ASP A 58 -6.90 -12.68 2.17
CA ASP A 58 -6.92 -13.14 3.57
C ASP A 58 -6.91 -11.95 4.55
N LEU A 59 -6.20 -10.89 4.16
CA LEU A 59 -6.07 -9.65 4.93
C LEU A 59 -6.35 -8.47 4.01
N LEU A 60 -7.23 -7.57 4.45
CA LEU A 60 -7.45 -6.28 3.80
C LEU A 60 -7.07 -5.16 4.76
N LEU A 61 -6.19 -4.26 4.31
CA LEU A 61 -5.77 -3.09 5.06
C LEU A 61 -6.30 -1.83 4.36
N ALA A 62 -7.34 -1.22 4.93
CA ALA A 62 -7.92 0.01 4.42
C ALA A 62 -7.47 1.20 5.27
N HIS A 63 -6.68 2.09 4.68
CA HIS A 63 -6.47 3.43 5.21
C HIS A 63 -7.71 4.30 4.94
N ARG A 64 -7.58 5.61 5.13
CA ARG A 64 -8.64 6.55 4.76
C ARG A 64 -8.99 6.42 3.28
N LEU A 65 -10.25 6.11 3.00
CA LEU A 65 -10.85 6.17 1.67
C LEU A 65 -11.83 7.36 1.63
N THR A 66 -11.82 8.11 0.55
CA THR A 66 -12.73 9.25 0.33
C THR A 66 -13.50 9.14 -0.98
N SER A 67 -13.15 8.16 -1.81
CA SER A 67 -13.80 7.88 -3.08
C SER A 67 -15.00 6.99 -2.82
N GLU A 68 -16.20 7.44 -3.19
CA GLU A 68 -17.44 6.66 -3.07
C GLU A 68 -17.30 5.31 -3.78
N ALA A 69 -16.74 5.29 -4.99
CA ALA A 69 -16.50 4.06 -5.73
C ALA A 69 -15.55 3.09 -5.00
N ASP A 70 -14.54 3.59 -4.29
CA ASP A 70 -13.62 2.74 -3.52
C ASP A 70 -14.26 2.25 -2.21
N ILE A 71 -15.09 3.08 -1.58
CA ILE A 71 -15.89 2.70 -0.40
C ILE A 71 -16.88 1.60 -0.78
N GLU A 72 -17.59 1.75 -1.89
CA GLU A 72 -18.49 0.74 -2.43
C GLU A 72 -17.76 -0.54 -2.81
N ALA A 73 -16.63 -0.45 -3.49
CA ALA A 73 -15.82 -1.62 -3.85
C ALA A 73 -15.35 -2.38 -2.59
N LEU A 74 -14.98 -1.66 -1.54
CA LEU A 74 -14.61 -2.24 -0.26
C LEU A 74 -15.81 -2.90 0.43
N ALA A 75 -16.97 -2.23 0.45
CA ALA A 75 -18.20 -2.76 1.03
C ALA A 75 -18.70 -4.00 0.29
N ALA A 76 -18.57 -4.04 -1.04
CA ALA A 76 -18.95 -5.19 -1.86
C ALA A 76 -18.02 -6.40 -1.67
N ALA A 77 -16.75 -6.16 -1.34
CA ALA A 77 -15.80 -7.22 -1.03
C ALA A 77 -15.82 -7.66 0.44
N SER A 78 -16.50 -6.91 1.30
CA SER A 78 -16.53 -7.13 2.73
C SER A 78 -17.34 -8.37 3.10
N PRO A 79 -16.79 -9.29 3.90
CA PRO A 79 -17.54 -10.45 4.36
C PRO A 79 -18.80 -10.09 5.15
N THR A 80 -19.78 -11.00 5.15
CA THR A 80 -21.08 -10.82 5.83
C THR A 80 -20.97 -10.61 7.35
N TYR A 81 -19.87 -11.02 7.98
CA TYR A 81 -19.61 -10.78 9.40
C TYR A 81 -19.27 -9.30 9.71
N LEU A 82 -18.99 -8.49 8.69
CA LEU A 82 -18.77 -7.05 8.81
C LEU A 82 -20.07 -6.23 8.90
N SER A 83 -21.19 -6.83 9.32
CA SER A 83 -22.52 -6.20 9.37
C SER A 83 -22.49 -4.83 10.05
N GLY A 84 -22.78 -3.78 9.28
CA GLY A 84 -22.70 -2.36 9.65
C GLY A 84 -22.24 -1.51 8.46
N THR A 85 -22.25 -0.19 8.60
CA THR A 85 -21.64 0.75 7.65
C THR A 85 -20.13 0.70 7.85
N LEU A 86 -19.44 -0.13 7.06
CA LEU A 86 -17.98 -0.19 7.03
C LEU A 86 -17.33 1.19 6.90
N GLU A 87 -18.02 2.09 6.20
CA GLU A 87 -17.70 3.51 6.07
C GLU A 87 -17.48 4.20 7.43
N ASP A 88 -18.32 3.93 8.44
CA ASP A 88 -18.19 4.51 9.78
C ASP A 88 -16.96 3.99 10.54
N ARG A 89 -16.41 2.85 10.12
CA ARG A 89 -15.21 2.25 10.70
C ARG A 89 -13.94 2.66 9.96
N LEU A 90 -14.05 3.33 8.82
CA LEU A 90 -12.88 3.78 8.07
C LEU A 90 -12.12 4.83 8.89
N PRO A 91 -10.79 4.71 8.97
CA PRO A 91 -9.99 5.66 9.70
C PRO A 91 -9.97 7.03 9.01
N SER A 92 -9.87 8.09 9.80
CA SER A 92 -9.76 9.46 9.30
C SER A 92 -8.35 10.04 9.43
N GLY A 93 -7.53 9.49 10.34
CA GLY A 93 -6.16 9.93 10.60
C GLY A 93 -5.13 9.38 9.63
N ARG A 94 -4.04 10.14 9.41
CA ARG A 94 -2.86 9.62 8.70
C ARG A 94 -2.18 8.55 9.55
N GLY A 95 -1.77 7.46 8.90
CA GLY A 95 -1.15 6.32 9.56
C GLY A 95 -2.15 5.41 10.28
N GLU A 96 -3.44 5.69 10.27
CA GLU A 96 -4.47 4.79 10.80
C GLU A 96 -4.99 3.86 9.68
N ALA A 97 -5.25 2.59 10.01
CA ALA A 97 -5.82 1.61 9.08
C ALA A 97 -6.86 0.74 9.78
N LEU A 98 -7.88 0.34 9.04
CA LEU A 98 -8.76 -0.78 9.37
C LEU A 98 -8.17 -2.05 8.76
N VAL A 99 -7.94 -3.07 9.58
CA VAL A 99 -7.58 -4.42 9.14
C VAL A 99 -8.83 -5.28 9.20
N VAL A 100 -9.15 -5.93 8.09
CA VAL A 100 -10.11 -7.04 8.01
C VAL A 100 -9.31 -8.32 7.89
N ASP A 101 -9.56 -9.27 8.80
CA ASP A 101 -8.98 -10.61 8.79
C ASP A 101 -10.08 -11.63 8.51
N ASP A 102 -9.99 -12.30 7.37
CA ASP A 102 -10.94 -13.33 6.93
C ASP A 102 -10.75 -14.63 7.72
N ALA A 103 -9.53 -14.96 8.12
CA ALA A 103 -9.24 -16.19 8.83
C ALA A 103 -9.78 -16.20 10.26
N THR A 104 -9.85 -15.03 10.91
CA THR A 104 -10.38 -14.86 12.26
C THR A 104 -11.75 -14.18 12.31
N GLU A 105 -12.34 -13.88 11.15
CA GLU A 105 -13.61 -13.16 11.02
C GLU A 105 -13.67 -11.88 11.87
N SER A 106 -12.59 -11.10 11.88
CA SER A 106 -12.44 -9.96 12.79
C SER A 106 -11.96 -8.68 12.12
N THR A 107 -12.19 -7.55 12.79
CA THR A 107 -11.67 -6.24 12.38
C THR A 107 -10.87 -5.56 13.46
N HIS A 108 -9.79 -4.91 13.07
CA HIS A 108 -8.89 -4.21 13.99
C HIS A 108 -8.55 -2.82 13.46
N ALA A 109 -8.76 -1.78 14.29
CA ALA A 109 -8.18 -0.48 14.03
C ALA A 109 -6.72 -0.49 14.49
N ILE A 110 -5.80 -0.13 13.60
CA ILE A 110 -4.35 -0.09 13.86
C ILE A 110 -3.77 1.29 13.57
N ARG A 111 -2.60 1.56 14.15
CA ARG A 111 -1.74 2.70 13.83
C ARG A 111 -0.42 2.19 13.27
N VAL A 112 -0.12 2.54 12.03
CA VAL A 112 1.17 2.31 11.39
C VAL A 112 2.18 3.29 11.97
N ARG A 113 3.33 2.77 12.41
CA ARG A 113 4.45 3.58 12.88
C ARG A 113 5.02 4.43 11.76
N ASP A 114 5.58 5.59 12.09
CA ASP A 114 6.32 6.39 11.12
C ASP A 114 7.53 5.62 10.57
N ARG A 115 7.76 5.79 9.27
CA ARG A 115 8.88 5.20 8.56
C ARG A 115 10.12 6.06 8.75
N HIS A 116 11.11 5.54 9.46
CA HIS A 116 12.45 6.12 9.49
C HIS A 116 13.28 5.54 8.36
N THR A 117 13.50 6.30 7.29
CA THR A 117 14.43 5.93 6.22
C THR A 117 15.29 7.10 5.77
N PRO A 118 16.57 6.86 5.40
CA PRO A 118 17.46 7.90 4.88
C PRO A 118 16.92 8.58 3.62
N HIS A 119 16.24 7.80 2.77
CA HIS A 119 15.46 8.32 1.65
C HIS A 119 14.09 8.75 2.20
N GLY A 120 13.97 10.00 2.64
CA GLY A 120 12.67 10.65 2.74
C GLY A 120 12.06 10.61 1.35
N GLY A 121 10.86 10.07 1.19
CA GLY A 121 10.26 9.90 -0.14
C GLY A 121 10.17 11.25 -0.84
N ASP A 122 11.00 11.47 -1.85
CA ASP A 122 10.90 12.66 -2.68
C ASP A 122 9.72 12.47 -3.64
N THR A 123 8.78 13.40 -3.58
CA THR A 123 7.88 13.63 -4.71
C THR A 123 8.73 14.35 -5.77
N PRO A 124 8.96 13.77 -6.96
CA PRO A 124 9.77 14.42 -7.98
C PRO A 124 9.17 15.80 -8.30
N ARG A 125 9.91 16.87 -8.06
CA ARG A 125 9.47 18.22 -8.43
C ARG A 125 9.99 18.52 -9.83
N ALA A 126 9.07 18.69 -10.79
CA ALA A 126 9.42 19.03 -12.17
C ALA A 126 10.29 20.30 -12.30
N SER A 127 10.25 21.19 -11.30
CA SER A 127 11.09 22.40 -11.23
C SER A 127 12.59 22.13 -11.02
N GLU A 128 12.98 20.94 -10.56
CA GLU A 128 14.39 20.59 -10.30
C GLU A 128 15.12 20.14 -11.57
N VAL A 129 14.38 19.72 -12.61
CA VAL A 129 14.96 19.31 -13.90
C VAL A 129 15.36 20.52 -14.75
N ALA A 130 14.80 21.71 -14.47
CA ALA A 130 15.01 22.91 -15.29
C ALA A 130 16.12 23.85 -14.78
N GLY A 131 16.71 23.61 -13.61
CA GLY A 131 17.71 24.52 -13.04
C GLY A 131 18.70 23.81 -12.13
N GLY A 132 19.82 23.35 -12.69
CA GLY A 132 20.79 22.62 -11.88
C GLY A 132 22.12 22.34 -12.55
N GLY A 133 22.83 23.38 -13.00
CA GLY A 133 24.29 23.30 -13.11
C GLY A 133 24.90 23.00 -11.73
N SER A 134 25.29 21.75 -11.53
CA SER A 134 26.40 21.18 -10.73
C SER A 134 26.93 21.80 -9.41
N ALA A 135 26.38 22.84 -8.78
CA ALA A 135 27.14 23.55 -7.72
C ALA A 135 26.67 23.41 -6.25
N ASP A 136 25.41 23.12 -5.92
CA ASP A 136 24.92 23.43 -4.54
C ASP A 136 24.77 22.28 -3.54
N VAL A 137 24.88 21.00 -3.93
CA VAL A 137 24.65 19.87 -3.00
C VAL A 137 25.79 19.71 -1.97
N ARG A 138 26.99 20.24 -2.23
CA ARG A 138 28.12 20.11 -1.29
C ARG A 138 28.10 21.10 -0.11
N ARG A 139 27.29 22.17 -0.15
CA ARG A 139 27.30 23.20 0.91
C ARG A 139 26.41 22.88 2.10
N GLU A 140 25.43 21.98 1.97
CA GLU A 140 24.48 21.69 3.05
C GLU A 140 25.04 20.68 4.06
N ASN A 141 25.86 19.71 3.62
CA ASN A 141 26.48 18.74 4.53
C ASN A 141 27.51 19.39 5.48
N ASP A 142 28.31 20.37 5.02
CA ASP A 142 29.32 21.04 5.85
C ASP A 142 28.73 21.87 7.00
N ARG A 143 27.46 22.26 6.90
CA ARG A 143 26.75 23.01 7.95
C ARG A 143 26.31 22.11 9.11
N TRP A 144 25.99 20.85 8.82
CA TRP A 144 25.52 19.88 9.83
C TRP A 144 26.66 19.29 10.66
N GLU A 145 27.84 19.09 10.07
CA GLU A 145 29.01 18.61 10.83
C GLU A 145 29.59 19.68 11.77
N ARG A 146 29.50 20.96 11.41
CA ARG A 146 29.97 22.07 12.28
C ARG A 146 29.06 22.35 13.47
N SER A 147 27.78 21.97 13.43
CA SER A 147 26.86 22.21 14.56
C SER A 147 26.98 21.17 15.67
N LYS A 148 27.75 20.09 15.47
CA LYS A 148 28.00 19.03 16.47
C LYS A 148 29.40 19.04 17.09
N GLY A 149 30.22 20.06 16.83
CA GLY A 149 31.59 20.13 17.35
C GLY A 149 31.85 21.39 18.19
N GLY A 150 31.70 21.30 19.50
CA GLY A 150 32.32 22.24 20.45
C GLY A 150 31.59 22.35 21.79
N PRO A 151 32.33 22.37 22.92
CA PRO A 151 31.90 21.93 24.26
C PRO A 151 30.90 22.84 24.99
#